data_AF-A0AAE0R2X0-F1
#
_entry.id   AF-A0AAE0R2X0-F1
#
_cell.length_a   1.000
_cell.length_b   1.000
_cell.length_c   1.000
_cell.angle_alpha   90.00
_cell.angle_beta   90.00
_cell.angle_gamma   90.00
#
_symmetry.space_group_name_H-M   'P 1'
#
loop_
_entity.id
_entity.type
_entity.pdbx_description
1 polymer ?
#
loop_
_entity_poly.entity_id
_entity_poly.type
_entity_poly.pdbx_seq_one_letter_code
_entity_poly.pdbx_strand_id
1 'polypeptide(L)'
;HRLFAPFRSPDFFFRLFSVLQRQPSAAAMPLIGLFWLVHLASSAFPEEPGPLNTIPAEVVRRYPVFLGRAHSSSVNQEPLHIQRVLQVNRTLYIGARDDLFRVELDNMVGDEMFYSKKPRGVINTM
;
A
#
# COMPACT_ATOMS: atom_id res chain seq x y z
N HIS A 1 -1.65 -63.70 7.43
CA HIS A 1 -1.42 -62.30 7.03
C HIS A 1 -2.75 -61.62 6.78
N ARG A 2 -2.87 -60.36 7.23
CA ARG A 2 -4.10 -59.61 7.52
C ARG A 2 -4.91 -59.18 6.28
N LEU A 3 -6.23 -59.33 6.40
CA LEU A 3 -7.35 -58.45 6.00
C LEU A 3 -7.04 -57.26 5.08
N PHE A 4 -7.69 -57.23 3.90
CA PHE A 4 -8.18 -56.01 3.26
C PHE A 4 -9.51 -56.32 2.55
N ALA A 5 -10.61 -55.86 3.14
CA ALA A 5 -11.89 -55.68 2.46
C ALA A 5 -12.25 -54.20 2.55
N PRO A 6 -12.70 -53.55 1.46
CA PRO A 6 -13.07 -52.15 1.49
C PRO A 6 -14.38 -51.99 2.27
N PHE A 7 -14.29 -51.43 3.47
CA PHE A 7 -15.44 -51.09 4.31
C PHE A 7 -16.13 -49.83 3.77
N ARG A 8 -16.97 -50.00 2.75
CA ARG A 8 -17.91 -48.99 2.27
C ARG A 8 -19.23 -49.18 3.01
N SER A 9 -19.33 -48.63 4.23
CA SER A 9 -20.61 -48.58 4.95
C SER A 9 -21.44 -47.37 4.49
N PRO A 10 -22.70 -47.56 4.07
CA PRO A 10 -23.64 -46.47 3.77
C PRO A 10 -24.06 -45.68 5.03
N ASP A 11 -23.69 -46.16 6.21
CA ASP A 11 -24.12 -45.65 7.52
C ASP A 11 -23.49 -44.30 7.90
N PHE A 12 -22.37 -43.91 7.28
CA PHE A 12 -21.70 -42.66 7.61
C PHE A 12 -22.55 -41.44 7.23
N PHE A 13 -23.20 -41.51 6.06
CA PHE A 13 -24.09 -40.44 5.59
C PHE A 13 -25.34 -40.34 6.46
N PHE A 14 -25.93 -41.47 6.84
CA PHE A 14 -27.06 -41.52 7.76
C PHE A 14 -26.69 -41.03 9.17
N ARG A 15 -25.48 -41.32 9.67
CA ARG A 15 -24.99 -40.80 10.96
C ARG A 15 -24.77 -39.30 10.95
N LEU A 16 -24.23 -38.75 9.87
CA LEU A 16 -24.07 -37.29 9.74
C LEU A 16 -25.43 -36.58 9.63
N PHE A 17 -26.36 -37.15 8.85
CA PHE A 17 -27.71 -36.61 8.70
C PHE A 17 -28.52 -36.66 10.01
N SER A 18 -28.42 -37.76 10.76
CA SER A 18 -29.10 -37.93 12.06
C SER A 18 -28.49 -37.07 13.18
N VAL A 19 -27.21 -36.71 13.11
CA VAL A 19 -26.60 -35.70 13.99
C VAL A 19 -27.19 -34.32 13.70
N LEU A 20 -27.47 -34.00 12.44
CA LEU A 20 -28.12 -32.75 12.04
C LEU A 20 -29.61 -32.72 12.44
N GLN A 21 -30.26 -33.89 12.50
CA GLN A 21 -31.69 -34.05 12.80
C GLN A 21 -31.99 -34.18 14.30
N ARG A 22 -30.96 -34.30 15.14
CA ARG A 22 -31.10 -34.25 16.60
C ARG A 22 -31.41 -32.82 16.98
N GLN A 23 -32.59 -32.59 17.57
CA GLN A 23 -33.09 -31.26 17.98
C GLN A 23 -31.93 -30.35 18.38
N PRO A 24 -31.69 -29.23 17.67
CA PRO A 24 -30.67 -28.30 18.09
C PRO A 24 -31.03 -27.94 19.52
N SER A 25 -30.13 -28.24 20.46
CA SER A 25 -30.33 -27.83 21.85
C SER A 25 -30.71 -26.35 21.83
N ALA A 26 -31.62 -25.90 22.71
CA ALA A 26 -32.08 -24.51 22.68
C ALA A 26 -30.93 -23.48 22.73
N ALA A 27 -29.73 -23.90 23.17
CA ALA A 27 -28.48 -23.16 23.16
C ALA A 27 -27.74 -23.07 21.79
N ALA A 28 -28.04 -23.95 20.82
CA ALA A 28 -27.40 -23.94 19.50
C ALA A 28 -27.97 -22.87 18.56
N MET A 29 -29.28 -22.56 18.67
CA MET A 29 -29.93 -21.50 17.89
C MET A 29 -29.30 -20.10 18.07
N PRO A 30 -29.02 -19.60 19.29
CA PRO A 30 -28.41 -18.29 19.47
C PRO A 30 -26.96 -18.22 18.94
N LEU A 31 -26.21 -19.34 19.01
CA LEU A 31 -24.84 -19.41 18.48
C LEU A 31 -24.82 -19.29 16.95
N ILE A 32 -25.77 -19.94 16.28
CA ILE A 32 -25.93 -19.84 14.82
C ILE A 32 -26.32 -18.42 14.42
N GLY A 33 -27.25 -17.79 15.15
CA GLY A 33 -27.62 -16.40 14.93
C GLY A 33 -26.45 -15.43 15.11
N LEU A 34 -25.64 -15.62 16.16
CA LEU A 34 -24.44 -14.82 16.41
C LEU A 34 -23.40 -15.00 15.28
N PHE A 35 -23.19 -16.23 14.81
CA PHE A 35 -22.28 -16.51 13.71
C PHE A 35 -22.70 -15.78 12.42
N TRP A 36 -24.00 -15.82 12.08
CA TRP A 36 -24.53 -15.10 10.93
C TRP A 36 -24.43 -13.58 11.09
N LEU A 37 -24.70 -13.05 12.29
CA LEU A 37 -24.57 -11.62 12.56
C LEU A 37 -23.12 -11.13 12.40
N VAL A 38 -22.15 -11.90 12.90
CA VAL A 38 -20.72 -11.59 12.73
C VAL A 38 -20.33 -11.66 11.26
N HIS A 39 -20.78 -12.68 10.52
CA HIS A 39 -20.48 -12.81 9.10
C HIS A 39 -21.04 -11.64 8.27
N LEU A 40 -22.29 -11.23 8.54
CA LEU A 40 -22.89 -10.05 7.90
C LEU A 40 -22.16 -8.76 8.27
N ALA A 41 -21.79 -8.59 9.54
CA ALA A 41 -21.00 -7.44 9.99
C ALA A 41 -19.61 -7.40 9.34
N SER A 42 -18.95 -8.55 9.14
CA SER A 42 -17.68 -8.64 8.44
C SER A 42 -17.80 -8.37 6.94
N SER A 43 -18.95 -8.65 6.33
CA SER A 43 -19.22 -8.30 4.92
C SER A 43 -19.63 -6.84 4.71
N ALA A 44 -20.00 -6.12 5.78
CA ALA A 44 -20.49 -4.75 5.70
C ALA A 44 -19.38 -3.74 5.37
N PHE A 45 -18.13 -4.09 5.63
CA PHE A 45 -16.96 -3.33 5.19
C PHE A 45 -16.11 -4.22 4.28
N PRO A 46 -15.89 -3.85 3.01
CA PRO A 46 -15.09 -4.67 2.12
C PRO A 46 -13.65 -4.78 2.66
N GLU A 47 -13.10 -5.99 2.65
CA GLU A 47 -11.68 -6.18 2.91
C GLU A 47 -10.87 -5.58 1.75
N GLU A 48 -9.89 -4.74 2.07
CA GLU A 48 -9.04 -4.10 1.07
C GLU A 48 -8.25 -5.18 0.31
N PRO A 49 -8.39 -5.27 -1.03
CA PRO A 49 -7.63 -6.25 -1.80
C PRO A 49 -6.15 -5.97 -1.65
N GLY A 50 -5.36 -7.03 -1.41
CA GLY A 50 -3.92 -6.92 -1.39
C GLY A 50 -3.35 -6.38 -2.71
N PRO A 51 -2.16 -5.77 -2.70
CA PRO A 51 -1.53 -5.27 -3.92
C PRO A 51 -1.25 -6.43 -4.89
N LEU A 52 -1.46 -6.20 -6.18
CA LEU A 52 -1.14 -7.20 -7.22
C LEU A 52 0.37 -7.45 -7.34
N ASN A 53 1.19 -6.42 -7.08
CA ASN A 53 2.64 -6.51 -7.11
C ASN A 53 3.24 -5.70 -5.96
N THR A 54 4.25 -6.27 -5.31
CA THR A 54 5.00 -5.63 -4.24
C THR A 54 6.45 -5.48 -4.68
N ILE A 55 6.89 -4.23 -4.86
CA ILE A 55 8.26 -3.93 -5.24
C ILE A 55 9.13 -3.89 -3.97
N PRO A 56 10.23 -4.65 -3.93
CA PRO A 56 11.11 -4.69 -2.76
C PRO A 56 11.84 -3.35 -2.57
N ALA A 57 12.11 -2.98 -1.31
CA ALA A 57 12.65 -1.67 -0.96
C ALA A 57 14.03 -1.40 -1.58
N GLU A 58 14.81 -2.44 -1.86
CA GLU A 58 16.12 -2.33 -2.51
C GLU A 58 16.01 -1.79 -3.94
N VAL A 59 14.90 -2.06 -4.63
CA VAL A 59 14.62 -1.52 -5.96
C VAL A 59 14.16 -0.07 -5.84
N VAL A 60 13.29 0.23 -4.88
CA VAL A 60 12.77 1.59 -4.66
C VAL A 60 13.90 2.57 -4.30
N ARG A 61 14.92 2.11 -3.56
CA ARG A 61 16.08 2.93 -3.19
C ARG A 61 16.97 3.36 -4.36
N ARG A 62 16.81 2.75 -5.54
CA ARG A 62 17.57 3.11 -6.76
C ARG A 62 16.92 4.21 -7.58
N TYR A 63 15.71 4.67 -7.21
CA TYR A 63 15.10 5.80 -7.90
C TYR A 63 15.82 7.10 -7.54
N PRO A 64 16.00 8.01 -8.51
CA PRO A 64 16.65 9.28 -8.25
C PRO A 64 15.86 10.12 -7.26
N VAL A 65 16.55 10.81 -6.37
CA VAL A 65 15.94 11.61 -5.29
C VAL A 65 16.31 13.08 -5.43
N PHE A 66 15.33 13.96 -5.22
CA PHE A 66 15.57 15.38 -5.09
C PHE A 66 15.96 15.73 -3.64
N LEU A 67 17.19 16.18 -3.45
CA LEU A 67 17.76 16.50 -2.13
C LEU A 67 18.01 17.99 -1.90
N GLY A 68 17.66 18.87 -2.84
CA GLY A 68 17.87 20.32 -2.66
C GLY A 68 19.34 20.75 -2.61
N ARG A 69 20.27 19.94 -3.11
CA ARG A 69 21.71 20.27 -3.20
C ARG A 69 22.08 20.89 -4.55
N ALA A 70 22.73 22.05 -4.53
CA ALA A 70 23.33 22.61 -5.74
C ALA A 70 24.56 21.77 -6.13
N HIS A 71 24.94 21.77 -7.41
CA HIS A 71 26.18 21.12 -7.88
C HIS A 71 27.32 21.48 -6.92
N SER A 72 27.84 20.48 -6.19
CA SER A 72 29.01 20.55 -5.31
C SER A 72 28.91 21.11 -3.88
N SER A 73 27.75 21.28 -3.25
CA SER A 73 27.70 21.59 -1.80
C SER A 73 27.30 20.38 -0.93
N SER A 74 28.22 19.95 -0.08
CA SER A 74 28.01 18.97 1.01
C SER A 74 27.58 19.58 2.32
N VAL A 75 27.34 20.89 2.33
CA VAL A 75 27.22 21.67 3.56
C VAL A 75 25.76 22.02 3.78
N ASN A 76 25.17 21.32 4.75
CA ASN A 76 23.82 21.49 5.32
C ASN A 76 22.64 21.05 4.45
N GLN A 77 22.12 19.87 4.78
CA GLN A 77 20.78 19.42 4.41
C GLN A 77 19.77 20.09 5.35
N GLU A 78 19.39 21.34 5.05
CA GLU A 78 18.24 21.94 5.73
C GLU A 78 16.96 21.20 5.28
N PRO A 79 16.00 20.94 6.18
CA PRO A 79 14.73 20.34 5.81
C PRO A 79 14.03 21.12 4.69
N LEU A 80 13.89 20.48 3.54
CA LEU A 80 13.12 21.00 2.42
C LEU A 80 11.63 20.93 2.80
N HIS A 81 11.07 22.03 3.26
CA HIS A 81 9.63 22.14 3.54
C HIS A 81 8.84 22.21 2.22
N ILE A 82 8.78 21.09 1.48
CA ILE A 82 8.09 20.98 0.20
C ILE A 82 6.57 21.12 0.42
N GLN A 83 5.96 22.03 -0.32
CA GLN A 83 4.52 22.29 -0.27
C GLN A 83 3.80 21.79 -1.52
N ARG A 84 4.46 21.88 -2.68
CA ARG A 84 3.88 21.51 -3.97
C ARG A 84 4.94 21.11 -4.98
N VAL A 85 4.57 20.18 -5.84
CA VAL A 85 5.34 19.76 -7.01
C VAL A 85 4.46 19.92 -8.24
N LEU A 86 4.99 20.53 -9.31
CA LEU A 86 4.30 20.73 -10.58
C LEU A 86 5.24 20.36 -11.72
N GLN A 87 4.80 19.54 -12.65
CA GLN A 87 5.52 19.31 -13.90
C GLN A 87 4.97 20.22 -14.99
N VAL A 88 5.85 20.97 -15.66
CA VAL A 88 5.52 21.74 -16.86
C VAL A 88 6.55 21.41 -17.92
N ASN A 89 6.09 20.94 -19.09
CA ASN A 89 6.95 20.36 -20.12
C ASN A 89 7.84 19.24 -19.54
N ARG A 90 9.16 19.38 -19.70
CA ARG A 90 10.19 18.49 -19.16
C ARG A 90 10.89 19.10 -17.95
N THR A 91 10.20 19.94 -17.19
CA THR A 91 10.74 20.61 -16.00
C THR A 91 9.81 20.41 -14.82
N LEU A 92 10.37 20.00 -13.69
CA LEU A 92 9.69 19.87 -12.42
C LEU A 92 9.94 21.12 -11.57
N TYR A 93 8.87 21.78 -11.15
CA TYR A 93 8.87 22.91 -10.24
C TYR A 93 8.49 22.43 -8.85
N ILE A 94 9.38 22.59 -7.89
CA ILE A 94 9.18 22.20 -6.50
C ILE A 94 9.13 23.46 -5.65
N GLY A 95 7.94 23.78 -5.14
CA GLY A 95 7.74 24.91 -4.23
C GLY A 95 7.96 24.47 -2.79
N ALA A 96 8.90 25.12 -2.11
CA ALA A 96 9.12 25.01 -0.67
C ALA A 96 8.72 26.31 0.04
N ARG A 97 8.96 26.40 1.35
CA ARG A 97 8.61 27.56 2.19
C ARG A 97 9.11 28.88 1.61
N ASP A 98 10.41 28.98 1.36
CA ASP A 98 11.07 30.22 0.93
C ASP A 98 11.68 30.12 -0.49
N ASP A 99 11.66 28.91 -1.06
CA ASP A 99 12.39 28.55 -2.25
C ASP A 99 11.50 27.97 -3.35
N LEU A 100 11.86 28.26 -4.60
CA LEU A 100 11.34 27.58 -5.78
C LEU A 100 12.50 26.87 -6.48
N PHE A 101 12.42 25.55 -6.56
CA PHE A 101 13.40 24.71 -7.24
C PHE A 101 12.90 24.33 -8.63
N ARG A 102 13.75 24.50 -9.63
CA ARG A 102 13.49 24.11 -11.02
C ARG A 102 14.42 22.96 -11.39
N VAL A 103 13.88 21.77 -11.60
CA VAL A 103 14.60 20.54 -11.97
C VAL A 103 14.29 20.22 -13.43
N GLU A 104 15.31 20.08 -14.26
CA GLU A 104 15.14 19.67 -15.66
C GLU A 104 15.19 18.15 -15.78
N LEU A 105 14.13 17.54 -16.29
CA LEU A 105 14.00 16.07 -16.40
C LEU A 105 14.93 15.49 -17.48
N ASP A 106 15.33 16.28 -18.47
CA ASP A 106 16.28 15.87 -19.52
C ASP A 106 17.74 15.80 -19.02
N ASN A 107 18.06 16.47 -17.91
CA ASN A 107 19.42 16.61 -17.38
C ASN A 107 19.68 15.73 -16.14
N MET A 108 18.94 14.63 -15.98
CA MET A 108 19.16 13.70 -14.88
C MET A 108 20.39 12.82 -15.15
N VAL A 109 21.50 13.13 -14.47
CA VAL A 109 22.74 12.35 -14.55
C VAL A 109 22.86 11.51 -13.27
N GLY A 110 22.52 10.22 -13.36
CA GLY A 110 22.66 9.26 -12.26
C GLY A 110 21.51 9.28 -11.23
N ASP A 111 21.86 9.10 -9.95
CA ASP A 111 20.89 8.94 -8.84
C ASP A 111 20.43 10.27 -8.21
N GLU A 112 20.98 11.41 -8.65
CA GLU A 112 20.66 12.74 -8.10
C GLU A 112 19.94 13.65 -9.09
N MET A 113 18.92 14.37 -8.62
CA MET A 113 18.21 15.38 -9.40
C MET A 113 18.79 16.78 -9.16
N PHE A 114 19.33 17.41 -10.21
CA PHE A 114 19.88 18.76 -10.14
C PHE A 114 18.80 19.83 -10.31
N TYR A 115 18.96 20.96 -9.62
CA TYR A 115 18.02 22.08 -9.72
C TYR A 115 18.70 23.44 -9.84
N SER A 116 17.97 24.38 -10.42
CA SER A 116 18.24 25.81 -10.36
C SER A 116 17.35 26.45 -9.29
N LYS A 117 17.96 27.15 -8.32
CA LYS A 117 17.27 27.87 -7.26
C LYS A 117 16.86 29.26 -7.75
N LYS A 118 15.58 29.62 -7.60
CA LYS A 118 15.17 31.03 -7.70
C LYS A 118 14.60 31.48 -6.35
N PRO A 119 15.16 32.52 -5.71
CA PRO A 119 14.57 33.06 -4.49
C PRO A 119 13.20 33.63 -4.82
N ARG A 120 12.20 33.30 -4.00
CA ARG A 120 10.81 33.73 -4.23
C ARG A 120 10.63 35.25 -4.11
N GLY A 121 11.62 35.97 -3.56
CA GLY A 121 11.65 37.44 -3.45
C GLY A 121 12.20 38.20 -4.66
N VAL A 122 12.73 37.54 -5.70
CA VAL A 122 13.27 38.20 -6.91
C VAL A 122 12.26 38.12 -8.06
N ILE A 123 11.06 38.62 -7.75
CA ILE A 123 10.00 38.98 -8.70
C ILE A 123 9.67 40.43 -8.39
N ASN A 124 10.63 41.33 -8.62
CA ASN A 124 10.47 42.76 -8.92
C ASN A 124 11.82 43.47 -8.84
N THR A 125 12.50 43.59 -9.98
CA THR A 125 13.19 44.83 -10.33
C THR A 125 13.18 44.96 -11.84
N MET A 126 12.51 46.02 -12.31
CA MET A 126 12.62 46.55 -13.67
C MET A 126 14.04 47.04 -13.94
#